data_AF-A0A4P5W6K7-F1
#
_entry.id   AF-A0A4P5W6K7-F1
#
_cell.length_a   1.000
_cell.length_b   1.000
_cell.length_c   1.000
_cell.angle_alpha   90.00
_cell.angle_beta   90.00
_cell.angle_gamma   90.00
#
_symmetry.space_group_name_H-M   'P 1'
#
loop_
_entity.id
_entity.type
_entity.pdbx_description
1 polymer ?
#
loop_
_entity_poly.entity_id
_entity_poly.type
_entity_poly.pdbx_seq_one_letter_code
_entity_poly.pdbx_strand_id
1 'polypeptide(L)'
;MFIYSLPLFFTDIGFISQFDLLFISIALFVALFIASFFAEKNTQKKSLDNYLFSAWYGEIELKWVFWPFFLILNVCFYVADTLAKSGTLTVSAWDDVYFILCLPVIWWAVSIWRCSENTSLGIWAACARFLTFAVFAEYGLKLLIRVDYPRLFFECDELLLDYGSCF
;
A
#
# COMPACT_ATOMS: atom_id res chain seq x y z
N MET A 1 -2.88 -4.47 -5.30
CA MET A 1 -2.74 -4.69 -3.84
C MET A 1 -3.74 -5.76 -3.42
N PHE A 2 -3.37 -6.64 -2.47
CA PHE A 2 -4.20 -7.70 -1.89
C PHE A 2 -4.70 -8.80 -2.82
N ILE A 3 -4.26 -8.85 -4.09
CA ILE A 3 -4.73 -9.85 -5.05
C ILE A 3 -4.32 -11.27 -4.63
N TYR A 4 -3.09 -11.42 -4.11
CA TYR A 4 -2.57 -12.72 -3.71
C TYR A 4 -2.39 -12.85 -2.19
N SER A 5 -1.94 -11.78 -1.51
CA SER A 5 -1.65 -11.78 -0.08
C SER A 5 -2.89 -12.02 0.80
N LEU A 6 -4.02 -11.39 0.47
CA LEU A 6 -5.23 -11.46 1.29
C LEU A 6 -5.95 -12.82 1.18
N PRO A 7 -6.09 -13.43 -0.01
CA PRO A 7 -6.53 -14.83 -0.09
C PRO A 7 -5.65 -15.77 0.72
N LEU A 8 -4.31 -15.68 0.56
CA LEU A 8 -3.36 -16.52 1.31
C LEU A 8 -3.46 -16.33 2.83
N PHE A 9 -3.63 -15.09 3.28
CA PHE A 9 -3.81 -14.80 4.70
C PHE A 9 -5.04 -15.50 5.29
N PHE A 10 -6.15 -15.55 4.54
CA PHE A 10 -7.38 -16.19 5.02
C PHE A 10 -7.41 -17.71 4.83
N THR A 11 -6.75 -18.24 3.81
CA THR A 11 -6.73 -19.69 3.56
C THR A 11 -5.76 -20.43 4.45
N ASP A 12 -4.56 -19.87 4.65
CA ASP A 12 -3.44 -20.63 5.20
C ASP A 12 -2.98 -20.11 6.57
N ILE A 13 -3.08 -18.81 6.84
CA ILE A 13 -2.60 -18.21 8.10
C ILE A 13 -3.71 -18.21 9.16
N GLY A 14 -4.93 -17.80 8.79
CA GLY A 14 -6.11 -17.90 9.64
C GLY A 14 -6.04 -17.11 10.96
N PHE A 15 -5.13 -16.14 11.09
CA PHE A 15 -4.88 -15.42 12.36
C PHE A 15 -6.07 -14.56 12.82
N ILE A 16 -6.82 -14.01 11.85
CA ILE A 16 -7.97 -13.11 12.07
C ILE A 16 -9.11 -13.56 11.16
N SER A 17 -10.34 -13.58 11.67
CA SER A 17 -11.51 -13.91 10.85
C SER A 17 -11.79 -12.79 9.82
N GLN A 18 -12.43 -13.14 8.71
CA GLN A 18 -12.82 -12.17 7.69
C GLN A 18 -13.73 -11.05 8.27
N PHE A 19 -14.59 -11.41 9.22
CA PHE A 19 -15.48 -10.46 9.89
C PHE A 19 -14.73 -9.51 10.83
N ASP A 20 -13.73 -10.01 11.56
CA ASP A 20 -12.91 -9.19 12.45
C ASP A 20 -12.08 -8.18 11.64
N LEU A 21 -11.46 -8.60 10.53
CA LEU A 21 -10.72 -7.70 9.65
C LEU A 21 -11.64 -6.62 9.07
N LEU A 22 -12.86 -7.00 8.66
CA LEU A 22 -13.86 -6.06 8.14
C LEU A 22 -14.28 -5.05 9.22
N PHE A 23 -14.53 -5.50 10.44
CA PHE A 23 -14.88 -4.62 11.56
C PHE A 23 -13.75 -3.63 11.88
N ILE A 24 -12.51 -4.11 11.96
CA ILE A 24 -11.32 -3.27 12.17
C ILE A 24 -11.19 -2.25 11.03
N SER A 25 -11.38 -2.67 9.78
CA SER A 25 -11.30 -1.81 8.60
C SER A 25 -12.37 -0.71 8.62
N ILE A 26 -13.62 -1.06 8.98
CA ILE A 26 -14.72 -0.09 9.12
C ILE A 26 -14.43 0.87 10.27
N ALA A 27 -14.00 0.38 11.43
CA ALA A 27 -13.68 1.21 12.57
C ALA A 27 -12.56 2.21 12.25
N LEU A 28 -11.50 1.76 11.58
CA LEU A 28 -10.41 2.62 11.11
C LEU A 28 -10.91 3.65 10.09
N PHE A 29 -11.72 3.23 9.12
CA PHE A 29 -12.29 4.14 8.12
C PHE A 29 -13.16 5.22 8.78
N VAL A 30 -14.02 4.86 9.72
CA VAL A 30 -14.87 5.81 10.47
C VAL A 30 -14.00 6.77 11.27
N ALA A 31 -12.96 6.30 11.95
CA ALA A 31 -12.03 7.16 12.68
C ALA A 31 -11.33 8.17 11.74
N LEU A 32 -10.87 7.72 10.57
CA LEU A 32 -10.26 8.60 9.57
C LEU A 32 -11.25 9.58 8.95
N PHE A 33 -12.50 9.15 8.77
CA PHE A 33 -13.58 10.00 8.28
C PHE A 33 -13.88 11.13 9.26
N ILE A 34 -14.05 10.81 10.54
CA ILE A 34 -14.25 11.82 11.59
C ILE A 34 -13.04 12.78 11.63
N ALA A 35 -11.82 12.25 11.59
CA ALA A 35 -10.61 13.07 11.59
C ALA A 35 -10.49 13.99 10.35
N SER A 36 -11.07 13.61 9.21
CA SER A 36 -11.07 14.43 7.99
C SER A 36 -12.14 15.52 8.00
N PHE A 37 -13.22 15.33 8.75
CA PHE A 37 -14.36 16.26 8.76
C PHE A 37 -14.04 17.59 9.46
N PHE A 38 -13.15 17.56 10.46
CA PHE A 38 -12.75 18.74 11.24
C PHE A 38 -11.61 19.55 10.61
N ALA A 39 -11.11 19.18 9.43
CA ALA A 39 -10.03 19.92 8.78
C ALA A 39 -10.56 21.22 8.15
N GLU A 40 -9.90 22.35 8.45
CA GLU A 40 -10.20 23.64 7.82
C GLU A 40 -9.86 23.61 6.33
N LYS A 41 -10.80 24.05 5.49
CA LYS A 41 -10.65 24.00 4.02
C LYS A 41 -9.70 25.09 3.52
N ASN A 42 -8.42 24.79 3.40
CA ASN A 42 -7.47 25.64 2.69
C ASN A 42 -7.56 25.38 1.18
N THR A 43 -8.50 26.06 0.53
CA THR A 43 -8.69 25.92 -0.94
C THR A 43 -7.74 26.87 -1.69
N GLN A 44 -6.43 26.82 -1.43
CA GLN A 44 -5.45 27.55 -2.23
C GLN A 44 -4.91 26.65 -3.34
N LYS A 45 -5.35 26.94 -4.57
CA LYS A 45 -4.94 26.24 -5.78
C LYS A 45 -3.61 26.82 -6.27
N LYS A 46 -2.51 26.11 -6.08
CA LYS A 46 -1.20 26.50 -6.66
C LYS A 46 -0.88 25.69 -7.92
N SER A 47 0.00 26.27 -8.74
CA SER A 47 0.46 25.75 -10.03
C SER A 47 1.06 24.34 -9.91
N LEU A 48 1.04 23.57 -11.01
CA LEU A 48 1.70 22.25 -11.10
C LEU A 48 3.23 22.35 -11.30
N ASP A 49 3.77 23.57 -11.32
CA ASP A 49 5.21 23.80 -11.37
C ASP A 49 5.88 23.19 -10.13
N ASN A 50 6.93 22.38 -10.32
CA ASN A 50 7.58 21.61 -9.27
C ASN A 50 6.64 20.65 -8.51
N TYR A 51 5.85 19.85 -9.24
CA TYR A 51 4.88 18.88 -8.73
C TYR A 51 5.31 18.12 -7.45
N LEU A 52 6.52 17.53 -7.42
CA LEU A 52 6.98 16.78 -6.24
C LEU A 52 7.12 17.66 -5.00
N PHE A 53 7.61 18.88 -5.16
CA PHE A 53 7.74 19.82 -4.06
C PHE A 53 6.35 20.30 -3.61
N SER A 54 5.51 20.74 -4.54
CA SER A 54 4.17 21.23 -4.22
C SER A 54 3.25 20.14 -3.63
N ALA A 55 3.39 18.88 -4.04
CA ALA A 55 2.70 17.75 -3.42
C ALA A 55 3.18 17.52 -1.98
N TRP A 56 4.50 17.58 -1.75
CA TRP A 56 5.08 17.41 -0.43
C TRP A 56 4.63 18.51 0.54
N TYR A 57 4.49 19.75 0.08
CA TYR A 57 4.02 20.86 0.93
C TYR A 57 2.51 20.91 1.13
N GLY A 58 1.74 20.04 0.47
CA GLY A 58 0.28 20.06 0.59
C GLY A 58 -0.35 21.22 -0.18
N GLU A 59 0.19 21.61 -1.34
CA GLU A 59 -0.32 22.73 -2.14
C GLU A 59 -1.15 22.28 -3.35
N ILE A 60 -1.21 20.97 -3.59
CA ILE A 60 -1.90 20.35 -4.73
C ILE A 60 -3.22 19.72 -4.24
N GLU A 61 -4.21 19.63 -5.13
CA GLU A 61 -5.44 18.88 -4.85
C GLU A 61 -5.13 17.38 -4.64
N LEU A 62 -5.75 16.79 -3.62
CA LEU A 62 -5.54 15.38 -3.23
C LEU A 62 -5.59 14.40 -4.41
N LYS A 63 -6.53 14.59 -5.35
CA LYS A 63 -6.75 13.67 -6.48
C LYS A 63 -5.51 13.53 -7.38
N TRP A 64 -4.75 14.61 -7.56
CA TRP A 64 -3.57 14.63 -8.42
C TRP A 64 -2.38 13.94 -7.77
N VAL A 65 -2.27 14.01 -6.44
CA VAL A 65 -1.23 13.30 -5.68
C VAL A 65 -1.59 11.82 -5.50
N PHE A 66 -2.88 11.53 -5.31
CA PHE A 66 -3.38 10.19 -5.04
C PHE A 66 -3.29 9.26 -6.24
N TRP A 67 -3.99 9.58 -7.34
CA TRP A 67 -4.22 8.62 -8.42
C TRP A 67 -2.95 8.14 -9.13
N PRO A 68 -2.02 9.02 -9.57
CA PRO A 68 -0.85 8.58 -10.33
C PRO A 68 0.02 7.61 -9.53
N PHE A 69 0.33 7.96 -8.28
CA PHE A 69 1.13 7.11 -7.39
C PHE A 69 0.41 5.82 -7.04
N PHE A 70 -0.89 5.90 -6.71
CA PHE A 70 -1.66 4.72 -6.36
C PHE A 70 -1.72 3.70 -7.50
N LEU A 71 -1.94 4.17 -8.74
CA LEU A 71 -1.98 3.30 -9.92
C LEU A 71 -0.62 2.67 -10.19
N ILE A 72 0.45 3.48 -10.23
CA ILE A 72 1.81 2.97 -10.48
C ILE A 72 2.20 1.93 -9.42
N LEU A 73 1.96 2.24 -8.14
CA LEU A 73 2.27 1.34 -7.04
C LEU A 73 1.52 0.00 -7.16
N ASN A 74 0.22 0.05 -7.46
CA ASN A 74 -0.58 -1.17 -7.61
C ASN A 74 -0.14 -2.01 -8.81
N VAL A 75 0.24 -1.37 -9.92
CA VAL A 75 0.80 -2.06 -11.08
C VAL A 75 2.13 -2.72 -10.71
N CYS A 76 3.04 -2.01 -10.05
CA CYS A 76 4.31 -2.57 -9.61
C CYS A 76 4.11 -3.78 -8.68
N PHE A 77 3.21 -3.68 -7.70
CA PHE A 77 2.89 -4.79 -6.79
C PHE A 77 2.33 -5.98 -7.55
N TYR A 78 1.37 -5.75 -8.45
CA TYR A 78 0.77 -6.82 -9.23
C TYR A 78 1.80 -7.53 -10.11
N VAL A 79 2.64 -6.76 -10.81
CA VAL A 79 3.68 -7.32 -11.69
C VAL A 79 4.70 -8.09 -10.88
N ALA A 80 5.24 -7.52 -9.80
CA ALA A 80 6.22 -8.19 -8.95
C ALA A 80 5.68 -9.50 -8.36
N ASP A 81 4.44 -9.48 -7.86
CA ASP A 81 3.78 -10.66 -7.30
C ASP A 81 3.52 -11.74 -8.36
N THR A 82 3.10 -11.33 -9.56
CA THR A 82 2.84 -12.26 -10.67
C THR A 82 4.13 -12.92 -11.14
N LEU A 83 5.21 -12.15 -11.28
CA LEU A 83 6.51 -12.64 -11.73
C LEU A 83 7.17 -13.57 -10.71
N ALA A 84 7.03 -13.27 -9.41
CA ALA A 84 7.49 -14.16 -8.34
C ALA A 84 6.70 -15.48 -8.36
N LYS A 85 5.36 -15.41 -8.45
CA LYS A 85 4.52 -16.61 -8.55
C LYS A 85 4.77 -17.46 -9.79
N SER A 86 5.28 -16.89 -10.87
CA SER A 86 5.62 -17.63 -12.08
C SER A 86 7.06 -18.15 -12.11
N GLY A 87 7.81 -18.05 -11.00
CA GLY A 87 9.20 -18.51 -10.93
C GLY A 87 10.17 -17.70 -11.79
N THR A 88 9.78 -16.48 -12.19
CA THR A 88 10.60 -15.63 -13.08
C THR A 88 11.37 -14.56 -12.32
N LEU A 89 11.15 -14.45 -11.01
CA LEU A 89 11.67 -13.38 -10.18
C LEU A 89 12.01 -13.96 -8.81
N THR A 90 13.30 -13.98 -8.50
CA THR A 90 13.83 -14.60 -7.28
C THR A 90 13.33 -13.92 -6.01
N VAL A 91 13.38 -14.63 -4.88
CA VAL A 91 12.93 -14.11 -3.58
C VAL A 91 13.69 -12.84 -3.19
N SER A 92 14.99 -12.77 -3.46
CA SER A 92 15.79 -11.55 -3.28
C SER A 92 15.33 -10.40 -4.17
N ALA A 93 15.11 -10.64 -5.47
CA ALA A 93 14.68 -9.60 -6.40
C ALA A 93 13.28 -9.08 -6.07
N TRP A 94 12.40 -9.94 -5.56
CA TRP A 94 11.07 -9.56 -5.10
C TRP A 94 11.17 -8.55 -3.96
N ASP A 95 12.03 -8.83 -2.99
CA ASP A 95 12.32 -7.93 -1.88
C ASP A 95 12.89 -6.59 -2.30
N ASP A 96 13.84 -6.60 -3.24
CA ASP A 96 14.45 -5.38 -3.76
C ASP A 96 13.39 -4.45 -4.37
N VAL A 97 12.41 -4.99 -5.10
CA VAL A 97 11.30 -4.20 -5.64
C VAL A 97 10.51 -3.52 -4.52
N TYR A 98 10.12 -4.27 -3.47
CA TYR A 98 9.37 -3.70 -2.34
C TYR A 98 10.18 -2.67 -1.56
N PHE A 99 11.47 -2.93 -1.37
CA PHE A 99 12.39 -2.05 -0.68
C PHE A 99 12.58 -0.73 -1.43
N ILE A 100 12.81 -0.78 -2.75
CA ILE A 100 12.93 0.42 -3.61
C ILE A 100 11.64 1.24 -3.58
N LEU A 101 10.48 0.59 -3.59
CA LEU A 101 9.17 1.27 -3.54
C LEU A 101 8.83 1.84 -2.16
N CYS A 102 9.51 1.41 -1.09
CA CYS A 102 9.21 1.85 0.27
C CYS A 102 9.38 3.37 0.45
N LEU A 103 10.47 3.95 -0.07
CA LEU A 103 10.72 5.39 0.04
C LEU A 103 9.69 6.23 -0.73
N PRO A 104 9.36 5.93 -2.00
CA PRO A 104 8.24 6.56 -2.70
C PRO A 104 6.90 6.42 -1.97
N VAL A 105 6.64 5.29 -1.32
CA VAL A 105 5.41 5.06 -0.54
C VAL A 105 5.36 5.94 0.70
N ILE A 106 6.46 6.06 1.45
CA ILE A 106 6.56 6.99 2.59
C ILE A 106 6.34 8.42 2.12
N TRP A 107 7.01 8.81 1.04
CA TRP A 107 6.86 10.16 0.47
C TRP A 107 5.39 10.43 0.07
N TRP A 108 4.77 9.45 -0.59
CA TRP A 108 3.38 9.53 -1.03
C TRP A 108 2.44 9.60 0.17
N ALA A 109 2.65 8.79 1.21
CA ALA A 109 1.84 8.79 2.43
C ALA A 109 1.82 10.16 3.13
N VAL A 110 3.00 10.77 3.28
CA VAL A 110 3.11 12.13 3.84
C VAL A 110 2.41 13.16 2.96
N SER A 111 2.57 13.06 1.64
CA SER A 111 1.94 13.96 0.68
C SER A 111 0.42 13.83 0.69
N ILE A 112 -0.13 12.61 0.82
CA ILE A 112 -1.57 12.38 1.02
C ILE A 112 -2.06 13.02 2.31
N TRP A 113 -1.32 12.87 3.41
CA TRP A 113 -1.72 13.45 4.69
C TRP A 113 -1.82 14.97 4.60
N ARG A 114 -0.82 15.61 3.99
CA ARG A 114 -0.80 17.08 3.81
C ARG A 114 -1.81 17.57 2.79
N CYS A 115 -1.96 16.88 1.65
CA CYS A 115 -2.93 17.27 0.61
C CYS A 115 -4.38 16.91 0.95
N SER A 116 -4.62 16.11 1.99
CA SER A 116 -5.98 15.68 2.36
C SER A 116 -6.86 16.82 2.86
N GLU A 117 -6.30 17.97 3.22
CA GLU A 117 -7.04 19.20 3.54
C GLU A 117 -7.52 19.94 2.28
N ASN A 118 -6.84 19.72 1.14
CA ASN A 118 -7.14 20.33 -0.15
C ASN A 118 -8.18 19.54 -0.95
N THR A 119 -9.27 19.12 -0.30
CA THR A 119 -10.40 18.47 -0.95
C THR A 119 -11.72 19.06 -0.48
N SER A 120 -12.69 19.17 -1.39
CA SER A 120 -14.02 19.69 -1.06
C SER A 120 -14.86 18.72 -0.22
N LEU A 121 -14.52 17.44 -0.25
CA LEU A 121 -15.29 16.33 0.29
C LEU A 121 -14.42 15.48 1.23
N GLY A 122 -14.73 15.52 2.54
CA GLY A 122 -13.98 14.78 3.57
C GLY A 122 -13.93 13.27 3.32
N ILE A 123 -14.95 12.69 2.68
CA ILE A 123 -14.94 11.26 2.34
C ILE A 123 -13.78 10.88 1.43
N TRP A 124 -13.38 11.75 0.48
CA TRP A 124 -12.23 11.47 -0.39
C TRP A 124 -10.91 11.52 0.38
N ALA A 125 -10.77 12.42 1.35
CA ALA A 125 -9.63 12.46 2.26
C ALA A 125 -9.55 11.19 3.11
N ALA A 126 -10.67 10.75 3.68
CA ALA A 126 -10.77 9.53 4.46
C ALA A 126 -10.40 8.29 3.63
N CYS A 127 -10.95 8.16 2.42
CA CYS A 127 -10.64 7.08 1.49
C CYS A 127 -9.16 7.06 1.11
N ALA A 128 -8.57 8.22 0.78
CA ALA A 128 -7.15 8.29 0.43
C ALA A 128 -6.26 7.86 1.59
N ARG A 129 -6.50 8.38 2.80
CA ARG A 129 -5.76 7.99 4.01
C ARG A 129 -5.93 6.51 4.33
N PHE A 130 -7.15 5.98 4.23
CA PHE A 130 -7.43 4.57 4.45
C PHE A 130 -6.67 3.67 3.47
N LEU A 131 -6.67 4.04 2.17
CA LEU A 131 -5.92 3.30 1.15
C LEU A 131 -4.40 3.38 1.36
N THR A 132 -3.88 4.50 1.90
CA THR A 132 -2.48 4.58 2.32
C THR A 132 -2.18 3.60 3.44
N PHE A 133 -3.02 3.50 4.48
CA PHE A 133 -2.87 2.47 5.52
C PHE A 133 -2.96 1.06 4.95
N ALA A 134 -3.86 0.84 4.01
CA ALA A 134 -4.03 -0.44 3.35
C ALA A 134 -2.74 -0.86 2.60
N VAL A 135 -2.03 0.09 1.96
CA VAL A 135 -0.71 -0.18 1.37
C VAL A 135 0.32 -0.62 2.42
N PHE A 136 0.37 0.00 3.59
CA PHE A 136 1.26 -0.45 4.66
C PHE A 136 0.87 -1.82 5.21
N ALA A 137 -0.42 -2.11 5.31
CA ALA A 137 -0.90 -3.44 5.69
C ALA A 137 -0.49 -4.50 4.64
N GLU A 138 -0.53 -4.19 3.35
CA GLU A 138 0.01 -5.05 2.29
C GLU A 138 1.50 -5.32 2.47
N TYR A 139 2.32 -4.31 2.78
CA TYR A 139 3.74 -4.52 3.11
C TYR A 139 3.92 -5.46 4.30
N GLY A 140 3.11 -5.28 5.36
CA GLY A 140 3.13 -6.16 6.53
C GLY A 140 2.79 -7.61 6.19
N LEU A 141 1.74 -7.83 5.39
CA LEU A 141 1.36 -9.16 4.92
C LEU A 141 2.46 -9.79 4.06
N LYS A 142 3.11 -9.01 3.20
CA LYS A 142 4.21 -9.49 2.35
C LYS A 142 5.42 -9.90 3.18
N LEU A 143 5.75 -9.11 4.20
CA LEU A 143 6.82 -9.47 5.14
C LEU A 143 6.48 -10.76 5.90
N LEU A 144 5.22 -10.90 6.36
CA LEU A 144 4.74 -12.12 7.01
C LEU A 144 4.85 -13.34 6.10
N ILE A 145 4.41 -13.22 4.84
CA ILE A 145 4.51 -14.30 3.85
C ILE A 145 5.98 -14.66 3.61
N ARG A 146 6.88 -13.68 3.51
CA ARG A 146 8.31 -13.94 3.30
C ARG A 146 8.94 -14.72 4.46
N VAL A 147 8.62 -14.35 5.70
CA VAL A 147 9.28 -14.93 6.88
C VAL A 147 8.67 -16.28 7.24
N ASP A 148 7.34 -16.36 7.32
CA ASP A 148 6.65 -17.53 7.90
C ASP A 148 6.07 -18.47 6.83
N TYR A 149 5.78 -17.98 5.62
CA TYR A 149 5.09 -18.76 4.59
C TYR A 149 5.69 -18.65 3.17
N PRO A 150 7.02 -18.72 3.00
CA PRO A 150 7.64 -18.48 1.70
C PRO A 150 7.21 -19.49 0.63
N ARG A 151 6.93 -20.74 1.02
CA ARG A 151 6.46 -21.82 0.14
C ARG A 151 5.09 -21.60 -0.50
N LEU A 152 4.24 -20.75 0.08
CA LEU A 152 2.92 -20.47 -0.49
C LEU A 152 3.01 -19.51 -1.68
N PHE A 153 4.15 -18.84 -1.83
CA PHE A 153 4.32 -17.75 -2.77
C PHE A 153 5.43 -17.98 -3.79
N PHE A 154 6.52 -18.66 -3.39
CA PHE A 154 7.69 -18.92 -4.23
C PHE A 154 7.83 -20.42 -4.55
N GLU A 155 8.40 -20.71 -5.71
CA GLU A 155 8.71 -22.10 -6.11
C GLU A 155 9.92 -22.65 -5.33
N CYS A 156 9.98 -23.98 -5.16
CA CYS A 156 11.08 -24.61 -4.41
C CYS A 156 12.46 -24.33 -5.00
N ASP A 157 12.58 -24.19 -6.32
CA ASP A 157 13.86 -23.95 -6.98
C ASP A 157 14.43 -22.57 -6.60
N GLU A 158 13.57 -21.56 -6.50
CA GLU A 158 13.95 -20.22 -6.05
C GLU A 158 14.31 -20.21 -4.55
N LEU A 159 13.52 -20.93 -3.74
CA LEU A 159 13.80 -21.06 -2.30
C LEU A 159 15.11 -21.79 -2.02
N LEU A 160 15.43 -22.82 -2.81
CA LEU A 160 16.68 -23.55 -2.67
C LEU A 160 17.88 -22.68 -3.05
N LEU A 161 17.72 -21.76 -4.01
CA LEU A 161 18.78 -20.84 -4.42
C LEU A 161 19.07 -19.78 -3.36
N ASP A 162 18.04 -19.20 -2.74
CA ASP A 162 18.20 -18.11 -1.75
C ASP A 162 18.37 -18.61 -0.30
N TYR A 163 17.70 -19.69 0.10
CA TYR A 163 17.72 -20.21 1.48
C TYR A 163 18.51 -21.50 1.63
N GLY A 164 19.02 -22.09 0.54
CA GLY A 164 19.75 -23.36 0.55
C GLY A 164 18.90 -24.58 0.94
N SER A 165 17.58 -24.40 1.08
CA SER A 165 16.63 -25.45 1.43
C SER A 165 15.23 -25.06 0.97
N CYS A 166 14.41 -26.07 0.63
CA CYS A 166 12.97 -25.89 0.50
C CYS A 166 12.33 -26.60 1.70
N PHE A 167 12.01 -25.90 2.79
CA PHE A 167 11.31 -26.40 4.00
C PHE A 167 9.94 -25.77 4.21
#